data_AF-A0A3N5KP73-F1
#
_entry.id   AF-A0A3N5KP73-F1
#
_cell.length_a   1.000
_cell.length_b   1.000
_cell.length_c   1.000
_cell.angle_alpha   90.00
_cell.angle_beta   90.00
_cell.angle_gamma   90.00
#
_symmetry.space_group_name_H-M   'P 1'
#
loop_
_entity.id
_entity.type
_entity.pdbx_description
1 polymer ?
#
loop_
_entity_poly.entity_id
_entity_poly.type
_entity_poly.pdbx_seq_one_letter_code
_entity_poly.pdbx_strand_id
1 'polypeptide(L)'
;MIILKDAFVITLNQNNECGRYSVLIDGSKIVELVHTELSDAGQSPAKFQRWLEKYNDAEIIDCKYKIVMPAVVNSCSKSEGIFIKYLLRNRHYENIKGDLSTDFIFNYIYQELQTEEMKNDLENIYKNSFVKQLKSGTALMNEFSLRKDTNHINPILNALELTGQKVSVCYPIKQDIATVESYKKIDPAYFLTDENQLTIYDISGLAQLKDKCIKKLFLEVSTNKEVSEKFKSIFNKPIIKMLDEYGLIDNNTSLINPLYLSYDELKILADKEANIVVCPSDLNYFTNRYFPIDDFINNNISFSIATGWLGEDIFIEARSFRDKYKELNLSSETLLKAITQVPGKLYFSSSEPADVPCIASNKYADLMFIDMSDIRFQLYPESTNHKHLYDFMLDNLSPYIISDVMVRGEFKIKENHLLNADEKELLTKAELTRKKLYKVGRYEEISEREKQKRTVEEIDLSNRDDDEIKLFSDSKIENELADKEPKEEFRIKGRIPSLKNKVPALQKNLFEETGQHQVVMPVEFQETPMLNLLYSDVDKTKSVDEEISYSKIADAKIIKQTVSEKKTDKDKFKNVESKVELPKNVKLKFGDD
;
A
#
# COMPACT_ATOMS: atom_id res chain seq x y z
N MET A 1 -34.19 -12.34 -6.16
CA MET A 1 -33.54 -13.36 -5.32
C MET A 1 -32.54 -14.10 -6.18
N ILE A 2 -31.37 -14.42 -5.65
CA ILE A 2 -30.27 -15.08 -6.37
C ILE A 2 -29.87 -16.33 -5.59
N ILE A 3 -29.63 -17.43 -6.30
CA ILE A 3 -29.09 -18.67 -5.76
C ILE A 3 -27.74 -18.90 -6.43
N LEU A 4 -26.65 -18.78 -5.67
CA LEU A 4 -25.32 -19.20 -6.11
C LEU A 4 -25.24 -20.71 -5.86
N LYS A 5 -25.18 -21.50 -6.92
CA LYS A 5 -25.19 -22.96 -6.84
C LYS A 5 -23.77 -23.52 -6.86
N ASP A 6 -23.48 -24.44 -5.95
CA ASP A 6 -22.24 -25.24 -5.92
C ASP A 6 -20.92 -24.44 -5.91
N ALA A 7 -20.95 -23.24 -5.33
CA ALA A 7 -19.75 -22.41 -5.12
C ALA A 7 -18.79 -23.06 -4.12
N PHE A 8 -17.49 -22.92 -4.31
CA PHE A 8 -16.53 -23.15 -3.23
C PHE A 8 -16.45 -21.88 -2.37
N VAL A 9 -17.09 -21.89 -1.20
CA VAL A 9 -17.25 -20.70 -0.37
C VAL A 9 -16.15 -20.63 0.68
N ILE A 10 -15.53 -19.46 0.83
CA ILE A 10 -14.69 -19.09 1.97
C ILE A 10 -15.50 -18.12 2.83
N THR A 11 -15.92 -18.54 4.01
CA THR A 11 -16.87 -17.72 4.81
C THR A 11 -16.21 -16.53 5.49
N LEU A 12 -14.98 -16.69 5.98
CA LEU A 12 -14.37 -15.79 6.97
C LEU A 12 -15.36 -15.45 8.08
N ASN A 13 -16.14 -16.43 8.58
CA ASN A 13 -16.95 -16.25 9.77
C ASN A 13 -16.10 -16.57 11.03
N GLN A 14 -16.71 -16.64 12.22
CA GLN A 14 -15.96 -16.95 13.45
C GLN A 14 -15.33 -18.35 13.43
N ASN A 15 -15.86 -19.27 12.63
CA ASN A 15 -15.39 -20.65 12.49
C ASN A 15 -14.41 -20.83 11.32
N ASN A 16 -14.19 -19.79 10.50
CA ASN A 16 -13.41 -19.84 9.25
C ASN A 16 -13.79 -21.05 8.36
N GLU A 17 -15.08 -21.34 8.25
CA GLU A 17 -15.57 -22.45 7.44
C GLU A 17 -15.28 -22.22 5.95
N CYS A 18 -14.90 -23.29 5.25
CA CYS A 18 -14.82 -23.32 3.80
C CYS A 18 -15.31 -24.67 3.25
N GLY A 19 -15.74 -24.70 2.00
CA GLY A 19 -16.24 -25.91 1.34
C GLY A 19 -17.21 -25.61 0.21
N ARG A 20 -17.87 -26.63 -0.34
CA ARG A 20 -18.90 -26.45 -1.36
C ARG A 20 -20.23 -26.08 -0.73
N TYR A 21 -20.77 -24.93 -1.12
CA TYR A 21 -22.08 -24.46 -0.68
C TYR A 21 -22.91 -23.94 -1.83
N SER A 22 -24.22 -24.04 -1.66
CA SER A 22 -25.18 -23.16 -2.31
C SER A 22 -25.54 -22.00 -1.37
N VAL A 23 -25.58 -20.79 -1.91
CA VAL A 23 -25.82 -19.55 -1.15
C VAL A 23 -27.09 -18.88 -1.65
N LEU A 24 -28.05 -18.63 -0.76
CA LEU A 24 -29.28 -17.92 -1.06
C LEU A 24 -29.12 -16.44 -0.69
N ILE A 25 -29.38 -15.55 -1.65
CA ILE A 25 -29.28 -14.11 -1.51
C ILE A 25 -30.64 -13.46 -1.81
N ASP A 26 -31.13 -12.65 -0.88
CA ASP A 26 -32.38 -11.90 -1.03
C ASP A 26 -32.14 -10.40 -0.82
N GLY A 27 -32.41 -9.62 -1.87
CA GLY A 27 -32.01 -8.23 -1.95
C GLY A 27 -30.51 -8.09 -1.68
N SER A 28 -30.17 -7.35 -0.63
CA SER A 28 -28.78 -7.06 -0.25
C SER A 28 -28.13 -8.06 0.70
N LYS A 29 -28.87 -9.07 1.16
CA LYS A 29 -28.43 -9.94 2.26
C LYS A 29 -28.32 -11.39 1.85
N ILE A 30 -27.30 -12.04 2.40
CA ILE A 30 -27.19 -13.50 2.42
C ILE A 30 -28.24 -14.01 3.40
N VAL A 31 -29.18 -14.82 2.94
CA VAL A 31 -30.25 -15.38 3.76
C VAL A 31 -29.74 -16.65 4.44
N GLU A 32 -29.14 -17.55 3.66
CA GLU A 32 -28.85 -18.90 4.09
C GLU A 32 -27.76 -19.56 3.25
N LEU A 33 -27.03 -20.49 3.85
CA LEU A 33 -26.05 -21.35 3.19
C LEU A 33 -26.44 -22.83 3.36
N VAL A 34 -26.19 -23.63 2.33
CA VAL A 34 -26.41 -25.09 2.34
C VAL A 34 -25.18 -25.79 1.79
N HIS A 35 -24.57 -26.66 2.58
CA HIS A 35 -23.37 -27.41 2.19
C HIS A 35 -23.71 -28.47 1.13
N THR A 36 -23.09 -28.44 -0.06
CA THR A 36 -23.43 -29.34 -1.17
C THR A 36 -22.97 -30.79 -0.93
N GLU A 37 -21.79 -31.00 -0.32
CA GLU A 37 -21.17 -32.35 -0.24
C GLU A 37 -21.49 -33.17 1.02
N LEU A 38 -21.85 -32.55 2.15
CA LEU A 38 -22.18 -33.26 3.39
C LEU A 38 -23.56 -33.93 3.26
N SER A 39 -23.54 -35.16 2.76
CA SER A 39 -24.72 -36.00 2.51
C SER A 39 -24.78 -37.25 3.38
N ASP A 40 -24.05 -37.32 4.49
CA ASP A 40 -24.13 -38.48 5.41
C ASP A 40 -25.52 -38.65 6.06
N ALA A 41 -26.41 -37.65 5.96
CA ALA A 41 -27.78 -37.69 6.46
C ALA A 41 -28.88 -37.40 5.41
N GLY A 42 -28.55 -37.27 4.11
CA GLY A 42 -29.55 -37.02 3.05
C GLY A 42 -30.34 -35.70 3.15
N GLN A 43 -30.02 -34.80 4.08
CA GLN A 43 -30.79 -33.56 4.32
C GLN A 43 -30.41 -32.39 3.42
N SER A 44 -29.17 -32.31 2.95
CA SER A 44 -28.71 -31.17 2.13
C SER A 44 -29.43 -31.06 0.77
N PRO A 45 -29.58 -32.15 -0.02
CA PRO A 45 -30.31 -32.10 -1.28
C PRO A 45 -31.77 -31.67 -1.08
N ALA A 46 -32.40 -32.10 0.01
CA ALA A 46 -33.78 -31.75 0.32
C ALA A 46 -33.95 -30.26 0.63
N LYS A 47 -32.96 -29.62 1.27
CA LYS A 47 -33.03 -28.19 1.61
C LYS A 47 -32.83 -27.30 0.39
N PHE A 48 -31.87 -27.61 -0.47
CA PHE A 48 -31.70 -26.92 -1.75
C PHE A 48 -32.94 -27.09 -2.65
N GLN A 49 -33.50 -28.30 -2.72
CA GLN A 49 -34.74 -28.55 -3.46
C GLN A 49 -35.91 -27.71 -2.94
N ARG A 50 -36.04 -27.55 -1.61
CA ARG A 50 -37.03 -26.65 -1.01
C ARG A 50 -36.83 -25.20 -1.41
N TRP A 51 -35.59 -24.73 -1.60
CA TRP A 51 -35.36 -23.39 -2.14
C TRP A 51 -35.89 -23.27 -3.57
N LEU A 52 -35.62 -24.26 -4.43
CA LEU A 52 -36.10 -24.26 -5.81
C LEU A 52 -37.64 -24.28 -5.90
N GLU A 53 -38.29 -25.02 -5.00
CA GLU A 53 -39.76 -25.08 -4.91
C GLU A 53 -40.36 -23.77 -4.37
N LYS A 54 -39.73 -23.19 -3.33
CA LYS A 54 -40.22 -21.98 -2.66
C LYS A 54 -39.94 -20.71 -3.46
N TYR A 55 -38.83 -20.68 -4.19
CA TYR A 55 -38.31 -19.53 -4.91
C TYR A 55 -38.11 -19.88 -6.39
N ASN A 56 -39.20 -20.30 -7.03
CA ASN A 56 -39.25 -20.71 -8.43
C ASN A 56 -38.78 -19.61 -9.42
N ASP A 57 -38.87 -18.34 -9.04
CA ASP A 57 -38.44 -17.19 -9.85
C ASP A 57 -37.01 -16.70 -9.50
N ALA A 58 -36.27 -17.41 -8.66
CA ALA A 58 -34.90 -17.02 -8.31
C ALA A 58 -33.93 -17.20 -9.50
N GLU A 59 -33.02 -16.25 -9.68
CA GLU A 59 -31.91 -16.40 -10.63
C GLU A 59 -30.92 -17.42 -10.07
N ILE A 60 -30.70 -18.52 -10.79
CA ILE A 60 -29.75 -19.57 -10.40
C ILE A 60 -28.45 -19.36 -11.18
N ILE A 61 -27.35 -19.17 -10.47
CA ILE A 61 -26.02 -18.96 -11.05
C ILE A 61 -25.16 -20.17 -10.70
N ASP A 62 -24.66 -20.86 -11.72
CA ASP A 62 -23.73 -21.96 -11.53
C ASP A 62 -22.34 -21.42 -11.14
N CYS A 63 -21.86 -21.79 -9.96
CA CYS A 63 -20.58 -21.41 -9.40
C CYS A 63 -19.67 -22.64 -9.18
N LYS A 64 -19.93 -23.77 -9.86
CA LYS A 64 -19.14 -24.99 -9.74
C LYS A 64 -17.63 -24.80 -9.92
N TYR A 65 -17.20 -23.84 -10.73
CA TYR A 65 -15.78 -23.52 -10.92
C TYR A 65 -15.38 -22.16 -10.35
N LYS A 66 -16.11 -21.68 -9.34
CA LYS A 66 -15.84 -20.40 -8.70
C LYS A 66 -15.55 -20.56 -7.21
N ILE A 67 -14.51 -19.89 -6.74
CA ILE A 67 -14.36 -19.59 -5.32
C ILE A 67 -15.14 -18.30 -5.04
N VAL A 68 -15.97 -18.31 -4.00
CA VAL A 68 -16.73 -17.15 -3.54
C VAL A 68 -16.27 -16.79 -2.14
N MET A 69 -15.87 -15.54 -1.94
CA MET A 69 -15.45 -15.04 -0.64
C MET A 69 -15.92 -13.59 -0.43
N PRO A 70 -15.88 -13.06 0.80
CA PRO A 70 -16.15 -11.65 1.04
C PRO A 70 -15.23 -10.80 0.17
N ALA A 71 -15.79 -9.76 -0.43
CA ALA A 71 -15.02 -8.75 -1.12
C ALA A 71 -14.00 -8.11 -0.17
N VAL A 72 -12.84 -7.74 -0.70
CA VAL A 72 -11.78 -7.11 0.10
C VAL A 72 -12.09 -5.64 0.39
N VAL A 73 -11.43 -5.11 1.42
CA VAL A 73 -11.60 -3.75 1.92
C VAL A 73 -10.28 -2.99 1.80
N ASN A 74 -10.24 -1.93 1.00
CA ASN A 74 -9.07 -1.08 0.91
C ASN A 74 -9.07 -0.04 2.03
N SER A 75 -8.26 -0.23 3.07
CA SER A 75 -8.27 0.66 4.24
C SER A 75 -7.61 2.02 4.01
N CYS A 76 -6.88 2.21 2.91
CA CYS A 76 -6.31 3.49 2.50
C CYS A 76 -6.05 3.49 0.99
N SER A 77 -6.92 4.17 0.24
CA SER A 77 -6.73 4.46 -1.18
C SER A 77 -6.55 5.95 -1.39
N LYS A 78 -5.63 6.30 -2.28
CA LYS A 78 -5.39 7.69 -2.73
C LYS A 78 -5.53 7.70 -4.25
N SER A 79 -6.75 7.94 -4.73
CA SER A 79 -7.13 7.66 -6.12
C SER A 79 -6.28 8.34 -7.17
N GLU A 80 -5.71 9.51 -6.88
CA GLU A 80 -4.81 10.23 -7.79
C GLU A 80 -3.53 9.43 -8.09
N GLY A 81 -3.10 8.59 -7.15
CA GLY A 81 -1.93 7.72 -7.28
C GLY A 81 -1.96 6.85 -8.55
N ILE A 82 -3.15 6.46 -9.03
CA ILE A 82 -3.30 5.63 -10.23
C ILE A 82 -2.65 6.25 -11.47
N PHE A 83 -2.64 7.59 -11.59
CA PHE A 83 -2.04 8.28 -12.72
C PHE A 83 -0.64 8.78 -12.43
N ILE A 84 -0.29 9.09 -11.19
CA ILE A 84 0.99 9.74 -10.87
C ILE A 84 1.99 8.81 -10.15
N LYS A 85 1.68 7.53 -9.93
CA LYS A 85 2.55 6.59 -9.20
C LYS A 85 4.01 6.60 -9.66
N TYR A 86 4.25 6.69 -10.98
CA TYR A 86 5.61 6.69 -11.52
C TYR A 86 6.42 7.92 -11.12
N LEU A 87 5.74 9.06 -10.95
CA LEU A 87 6.36 10.29 -10.47
C LEU A 87 6.62 10.20 -8.96
N LEU A 88 5.65 9.65 -8.23
CA LEU A 88 5.74 9.49 -6.78
C LEU A 88 6.87 8.53 -6.35
N ARG A 89 7.26 7.54 -7.15
CA ARG A 89 8.35 6.60 -6.82
C ARG A 89 9.69 7.28 -6.51
N ASN A 90 9.89 8.52 -6.94
CA ASN A 90 11.10 9.30 -6.67
C ASN A 90 11.00 10.12 -5.37
N ARG A 91 9.85 10.09 -4.67
CA ARG A 91 9.66 10.78 -3.39
C ARG A 91 10.11 9.90 -2.23
N HIS A 92 10.65 10.53 -1.19
CA HIS A 92 10.91 9.91 0.10
C HIS A 92 10.24 10.71 1.21
N TYR A 93 9.79 10.05 2.29
CA TYR A 93 9.23 10.71 3.49
C TYR A 93 10.22 11.71 4.10
N GLU A 94 11.53 11.44 3.99
CA GLU A 94 12.60 12.32 4.45
C GLU A 94 12.78 13.54 3.54
N ASN A 95 12.52 13.40 2.23
CA ASN A 95 12.77 14.40 1.20
C ASN A 95 11.51 14.75 0.40
N ILE A 96 10.37 14.93 1.07
CA ILE A 96 9.07 15.19 0.42
C ILE A 96 9.09 16.45 -0.46
N LYS A 97 9.90 17.46 -0.12
CA LYS A 97 9.93 18.79 -0.77
C LYS A 97 10.75 18.86 -2.07
N GLY A 98 11.02 17.72 -2.71
CA GLY A 98 11.97 17.63 -3.82
C GLY A 98 11.39 17.46 -5.22
N ASP A 99 10.14 17.00 -5.38
CA ASP A 99 9.59 16.69 -6.70
C ASP A 99 8.61 17.76 -7.18
N LEU A 100 9.17 18.71 -7.94
CA LEU A 100 8.44 19.80 -8.59
C LEU A 100 7.30 19.29 -9.49
N SER A 101 7.48 18.15 -10.16
CA SER A 101 6.50 17.63 -11.13
C SER A 101 5.20 17.28 -10.43
N THR A 102 5.31 16.54 -9.34
CA THR A 102 4.16 16.15 -8.50
C THR A 102 3.60 17.34 -7.73
N ASP A 103 4.42 18.30 -7.31
CA ASP A 103 3.91 19.55 -6.71
C ASP A 103 3.06 20.36 -7.71
N PHE A 104 3.46 20.46 -8.97
CA PHE A 104 2.63 21.11 -10.01
C PHE A 104 1.32 20.36 -10.23
N ILE A 105 1.35 19.03 -10.26
CA ILE A 105 0.14 18.22 -10.42
C ILE A 105 -0.77 18.36 -9.20
N PHE A 106 -0.24 18.30 -7.98
CA PHE A 106 -1.02 18.50 -6.77
C PHE A 106 -1.59 19.91 -6.69
N ASN A 107 -0.84 20.93 -7.10
CA ASN A 107 -1.39 22.28 -7.22
C ASN A 107 -2.55 22.32 -8.22
N TYR A 108 -2.44 21.64 -9.36
CA TYR A 108 -3.54 21.54 -10.32
C TYR A 108 -4.74 20.79 -9.76
N ILE A 109 -4.54 19.62 -9.15
CA ILE A 109 -5.63 18.78 -8.64
C ILE A 109 -6.24 19.36 -7.35
N TYR A 110 -5.53 20.20 -6.58
CA TYR A 110 -5.97 20.67 -5.25
C TYR A 110 -6.22 22.18 -5.15
N GLN A 111 -5.94 22.97 -6.19
CA GLN A 111 -6.52 24.31 -6.30
C GLN A 111 -8.05 24.23 -6.35
N GLU A 112 -8.74 25.29 -5.91
CA GLU A 112 -10.19 25.41 -6.05
C GLU A 112 -10.58 25.04 -7.49
N LEU A 113 -11.62 24.20 -7.68
CA LEU A 113 -12.01 23.74 -9.02
C LEU A 113 -12.59 24.90 -9.83
N GLN A 114 -11.72 25.70 -10.44
CA GLN A 114 -12.09 26.93 -11.13
C GLN A 114 -12.77 26.65 -12.46
N THR A 115 -12.52 25.48 -13.07
CA THR A 115 -13.03 25.13 -14.40
C THR A 115 -13.76 23.79 -14.40
N GLU A 116 -14.72 23.68 -15.31
CA GLU A 116 -15.43 22.41 -15.56
C GLU A 116 -14.48 21.31 -16.04
N GLU A 117 -13.41 21.70 -16.73
CA GLU A 117 -12.37 20.78 -17.19
C GLU A 117 -11.65 20.08 -16.03
N MET A 118 -11.29 20.82 -14.97
CA MET A 118 -10.65 20.24 -13.78
C MET A 118 -11.59 19.30 -13.03
N LYS A 119 -12.89 19.61 -12.99
CA LYS A 119 -13.91 18.73 -12.40
C LYS A 119 -14.01 17.42 -13.17
N ASN A 120 -14.03 17.50 -14.51
CA ASN A 120 -14.05 16.31 -15.37
C ASN A 120 -12.80 15.45 -15.19
N ASP A 121 -11.62 16.07 -15.08
CA ASP A 121 -10.38 15.32 -14.80
C ASP A 121 -10.44 14.61 -13.45
N LEU A 122 -10.93 15.29 -12.41
CA LEU A 122 -11.08 14.70 -11.09
C LEU A 122 -12.10 13.55 -11.08
N GLU A 123 -13.22 13.71 -11.80
CA GLU A 123 -14.21 12.65 -11.98
C GLU A 123 -13.60 11.44 -12.71
N ASN A 124 -12.80 11.66 -13.75
CA ASN A 124 -12.12 10.58 -14.47
C ASN A 124 -11.12 9.85 -13.56
N ILE A 125 -10.40 10.56 -12.68
CA ILE A 125 -9.50 9.97 -11.68
C ILE A 125 -10.29 9.01 -10.77
N TYR A 126 -11.35 9.49 -10.13
CA TYR A 126 -12.13 8.67 -9.19
C TYR A 126 -12.83 7.51 -9.89
N LYS A 127 -13.48 7.73 -11.04
CA LYS A 127 -14.14 6.65 -11.80
C LYS A 127 -13.15 5.55 -12.17
N ASN A 128 -11.98 5.91 -12.69
CA ASN A 128 -10.98 4.92 -13.09
C ASN A 128 -10.38 4.18 -11.88
N SER A 129 -10.06 4.89 -10.80
CA SER A 129 -9.57 4.29 -9.54
C SER A 129 -10.60 3.32 -8.95
N PHE A 130 -11.86 3.73 -8.85
CA PHE A 130 -12.91 2.93 -8.22
C PHE A 130 -13.24 1.70 -9.05
N VAL A 131 -13.33 1.85 -10.38
CA VAL A 131 -13.52 0.71 -11.29
C VAL A 131 -12.33 -0.25 -11.23
N LYS A 132 -11.08 0.24 -11.18
CA LYS A 132 -9.91 -0.63 -11.04
C LYS A 132 -9.98 -1.43 -9.73
N GLN A 133 -10.26 -0.76 -8.61
CA GLN A 133 -10.41 -1.42 -7.31
C GLN A 133 -11.57 -2.44 -7.31
N LEU A 134 -12.69 -2.09 -7.95
CA LEU A 134 -13.84 -2.99 -8.08
C LEU A 134 -13.46 -4.24 -8.88
N LYS A 135 -12.78 -4.11 -10.02
CA LYS A 135 -12.29 -5.26 -10.82
C LYS A 135 -11.27 -6.10 -10.05
N SER A 136 -10.56 -5.50 -9.10
CA SER A 136 -9.69 -6.17 -8.12
C SER A 136 -10.44 -6.82 -6.93
N GLY A 137 -11.77 -6.91 -6.96
CA GLY A 137 -12.55 -7.55 -5.89
C GLY A 137 -12.78 -6.68 -4.65
N THR A 138 -12.50 -5.38 -4.73
CA THR A 138 -12.73 -4.44 -3.62
C THR A 138 -14.15 -3.89 -3.66
N ALA A 139 -14.99 -4.22 -2.68
CA ALA A 139 -16.35 -3.64 -2.57
C ALA A 139 -16.41 -2.45 -1.60
N LEU A 140 -15.45 -2.36 -0.68
CA LEU A 140 -15.39 -1.32 0.35
C LEU A 140 -14.02 -0.64 0.34
N MET A 141 -13.97 0.68 0.49
CA MET A 141 -12.68 1.40 0.56
C MET A 141 -12.76 2.71 1.35
N ASN A 142 -11.62 3.11 1.91
CA ASN A 142 -11.42 4.45 2.44
C ASN A 142 -10.67 5.28 1.39
N GLU A 143 -11.32 6.30 0.86
CA GLU A 143 -10.73 7.25 -0.10
C GLU A 143 -10.16 8.45 0.67
N PHE A 144 -8.88 8.72 0.49
CA PHE A 144 -8.19 9.84 1.13
C PHE A 144 -8.07 11.01 0.15
N SER A 145 -8.96 11.99 0.31
CA SER A 145 -8.85 13.23 -0.45
C SER A 145 -7.86 14.16 0.21
N LEU A 146 -6.89 14.70 -0.54
CA LEU A 146 -6.06 15.80 -0.03
C LEU A 146 -6.74 17.18 -0.22
N ARG A 147 -7.95 17.23 -0.79
CA ARG A 147 -8.65 18.50 -0.99
C ARG A 147 -9.19 19.05 0.32
N LYS A 148 -9.17 20.38 0.43
CA LYS A 148 -9.72 21.12 1.58
C LYS A 148 -11.14 21.63 1.34
N ASP A 149 -11.66 21.50 0.12
CA ASP A 149 -13.03 21.86 -0.24
C ASP A 149 -13.90 20.62 -0.46
N THR A 150 -15.20 20.81 -0.62
CA THR A 150 -16.19 19.74 -0.86
C THR A 150 -16.48 19.49 -2.35
N ASN A 151 -15.78 20.18 -3.24
CA ASN A 151 -16.05 20.10 -4.68
C ASN A 151 -15.75 18.73 -5.29
N HIS A 152 -14.97 17.90 -4.61
CA HIS A 152 -14.67 16.52 -5.01
C HIS A 152 -15.75 15.51 -4.65
N ILE A 153 -16.75 15.90 -3.85
CA ILE A 153 -17.79 14.99 -3.41
C ILE A 153 -18.65 14.54 -4.59
N ASN A 154 -19.05 15.44 -5.48
CA ASN A 154 -19.82 15.06 -6.67
C ASN A 154 -19.05 14.07 -7.59
N PRO A 155 -17.77 14.32 -7.94
CA PRO A 155 -16.93 13.33 -8.60
C PRO A 155 -16.91 11.94 -7.92
N ILE A 156 -16.79 11.89 -6.59
CA ILE A 156 -16.84 10.63 -5.83
C ILE A 156 -18.24 9.99 -5.94
N LEU A 157 -19.31 10.76 -5.76
CA LEU A 157 -20.68 10.26 -5.87
C LEU A 157 -20.97 9.69 -7.27
N ASN A 158 -20.46 10.32 -8.32
CA ASN A 158 -20.57 9.84 -9.70
C ASN A 158 -19.80 8.52 -9.90
N ALA A 159 -18.63 8.36 -9.26
CA ALA A 159 -17.90 7.10 -9.25
C ALA A 159 -18.65 6.01 -8.45
N LEU A 160 -19.27 6.37 -7.33
CA LEU A 160 -20.08 5.46 -6.51
C LEU A 160 -21.35 5.00 -7.22
N GLU A 161 -22.03 5.87 -7.97
CA GLU A 161 -23.18 5.49 -8.78
C GLU A 161 -22.79 4.45 -9.84
N LEU A 162 -21.61 4.61 -10.42
CA LEU A 162 -21.06 3.67 -11.38
C LEU A 162 -20.71 2.31 -10.76
N THR A 163 -19.97 2.30 -9.65
CA THR A 163 -19.41 1.07 -9.08
C THR A 163 -20.27 0.40 -8.02
N GLY A 164 -21.16 1.14 -7.37
CA GLY A 164 -21.98 0.68 -6.25
C GLY A 164 -21.20 0.41 -4.95
N GLN A 165 -19.90 0.70 -4.91
CA GLN A 165 -19.03 0.44 -3.75
C GLN A 165 -19.47 1.20 -2.48
N LYS A 166 -19.09 0.70 -1.31
CA LYS A 166 -19.26 1.43 -0.04
C LYS A 166 -17.96 2.18 0.26
N VAL A 167 -18.02 3.51 0.32
CA VAL A 167 -16.81 4.35 0.50
C VAL A 167 -16.91 5.19 1.76
N SER A 168 -15.82 5.16 2.55
CA SER A 168 -15.55 6.18 3.56
C SER A 168 -14.65 7.25 2.93
N VAL A 169 -15.01 8.52 3.03
CA VAL A 169 -14.17 9.60 2.50
C VAL A 169 -13.45 10.26 3.66
N CYS A 170 -12.12 10.26 3.62
CA CYS A 170 -11.25 10.80 4.65
C CYS A 170 -10.87 12.24 4.30
N TYR A 171 -11.30 13.18 5.14
CA TYR A 171 -11.15 14.61 4.93
C TYR A 171 -10.01 15.21 5.75
N PRO A 172 -9.21 16.13 5.19
CA PRO A 172 -8.30 16.93 5.98
C PRO A 172 -9.06 17.74 7.03
N ILE A 173 -8.51 17.85 8.23
CA ILE A 173 -9.17 18.43 9.42
C ILE A 173 -9.67 19.89 9.24
N LYS A 174 -9.15 20.60 8.23
CA LYS A 174 -9.50 22.00 7.97
C LYS A 174 -10.85 22.21 7.28
N GLN A 175 -11.65 21.16 7.08
CA GLN A 175 -12.94 21.24 6.38
C GLN A 175 -14.11 21.61 7.30
N ASP A 176 -15.11 22.29 6.73
CA ASP A 176 -16.38 22.59 7.40
C ASP A 176 -17.23 21.31 7.58
N ILE A 177 -17.40 20.92 8.84
CA ILE A 177 -18.03 19.67 9.26
C ILE A 177 -19.51 19.64 8.92
N ALA A 178 -20.20 20.78 9.06
CA ALA A 178 -21.61 20.86 8.75
C ALA A 178 -21.87 20.52 7.27
N THR A 179 -20.93 20.92 6.40
CA THR A 179 -20.98 20.59 4.98
C THR A 179 -20.70 19.10 4.76
N VAL A 180 -19.68 18.52 5.39
CA VAL A 180 -19.32 17.09 5.22
C VAL A 180 -20.43 16.15 5.73
N GLU A 181 -21.02 16.42 6.89
CA GLU A 181 -22.08 15.59 7.47
C GLU A 181 -23.39 15.63 6.68
N SER A 182 -23.58 16.65 5.83
CA SER A 182 -24.79 16.75 4.99
C SER A 182 -24.88 15.64 3.93
N TYR A 183 -23.77 14.96 3.62
CA TYR A 183 -23.70 13.95 2.57
C TYR A 183 -24.01 12.54 3.07
N LYS A 184 -25.29 12.18 3.11
CA LYS A 184 -25.80 10.88 3.59
C LYS A 184 -25.28 9.63 2.84
N LYS A 185 -24.70 9.79 1.65
CA LYS A 185 -24.26 8.68 0.79
C LYS A 185 -22.81 8.24 1.06
N ILE A 186 -22.05 9.04 1.79
CA ILE A 186 -20.65 8.77 2.14
C ILE A 186 -20.53 8.63 3.65
N ASP A 187 -19.56 7.84 4.08
CA ASP A 187 -19.20 7.73 5.49
C ASP A 187 -18.01 8.65 5.79
N PRO A 188 -18.23 9.82 6.40
CA PRO A 188 -17.16 10.78 6.60
C PRO A 188 -16.18 10.29 7.66
N ALA A 189 -14.90 10.35 7.32
CA ALA A 189 -13.78 10.14 8.23
C ALA A 189 -12.82 11.33 8.16
N TYR A 190 -11.93 11.44 9.14
CA TYR A 190 -11.03 12.58 9.23
C TYR A 190 -9.59 12.13 9.17
N PHE A 191 -8.78 12.93 8.54
CA PHE A 191 -7.42 12.61 8.22
C PHE A 191 -6.49 13.74 8.67
N LEU A 192 -5.56 13.38 9.55
CA LEU A 192 -4.47 14.22 9.97
C LEU A 192 -3.21 13.81 9.22
N THR A 193 -2.54 14.78 8.62
CA THR A 193 -1.25 14.61 7.95
C THR A 193 -0.31 15.75 8.34
N ASP A 194 0.99 15.53 8.18
CA ASP A 194 2.06 16.50 8.42
C ASP A 194 1.96 17.19 9.79
N GLU A 195 2.41 16.48 10.83
CA GLU A 195 2.42 16.96 12.21
C GLU A 195 3.11 18.32 12.42
N ASN A 196 3.98 18.76 11.52
CA ASN A 196 4.59 20.10 11.60
C ASN A 196 3.60 21.24 11.50
N GLN A 197 2.42 21.01 10.91
CA GLN A 197 1.41 22.04 10.68
C GLN A 197 0.37 22.10 11.81
N LEU A 198 0.48 21.21 12.80
CA LEU A 198 -0.49 21.13 13.88
C LEU A 198 -0.24 22.20 14.93
N THR A 199 -1.32 22.86 15.33
CA THR A 199 -1.37 23.73 16.48
C THR A 199 -2.27 23.13 17.56
N ILE A 200 -2.17 23.65 18.80
CA ILE A 200 -3.09 23.29 19.89
C ILE A 200 -4.55 23.57 19.49
N TYR A 201 -4.79 24.61 18.69
CA TYR A 201 -6.13 24.92 18.19
C TYR A 201 -6.66 23.80 17.29
N ASP A 202 -5.84 23.28 16.36
CA ASP A 202 -6.25 22.17 15.48
C ASP A 202 -6.60 20.91 16.28
N ILE A 203 -5.78 20.58 17.29
CA ILE A 203 -5.97 19.40 18.16
C ILE A 203 -7.21 19.58 19.05
N SER A 204 -7.40 20.76 19.65
CA SER A 204 -8.59 21.05 20.45
C SER A 204 -9.86 21.04 19.60
N GLY A 205 -9.76 21.53 18.35
CA GLY A 205 -10.81 21.48 17.36
C GLY A 205 -11.21 20.02 17.15
N LEU A 206 -10.27 19.17 16.75
CA LEU A 206 -10.45 17.73 16.60
C LEU A 206 -11.14 17.07 17.78
N ALA A 207 -10.69 17.37 19.01
CA ALA A 207 -11.29 16.78 20.21
C ALA A 207 -12.78 17.15 20.32
N GLN A 208 -13.12 18.42 20.09
CA GLN A 208 -14.52 18.86 20.05
C GLN A 208 -15.30 18.19 18.93
N LEU A 209 -14.67 17.85 17.80
CA LEU A 209 -15.34 17.18 16.70
C LEU A 209 -15.60 15.71 17.00
N LYS A 210 -14.64 15.05 17.64
CA LYS A 210 -14.77 13.67 18.14
C LYS A 210 -15.93 13.56 19.14
N ASP A 211 -16.04 14.53 20.05
CA ASP A 211 -17.17 14.63 20.99
C ASP A 211 -18.52 14.86 20.28
N LYS A 212 -18.52 15.48 19.10
CA LYS A 212 -19.73 15.90 18.37
C LYS A 212 -20.27 14.90 17.36
N CYS A 213 -19.55 13.80 17.05
CA CYS A 213 -19.96 12.60 16.30
C CYS A 213 -18.92 12.09 15.29
N ILE A 214 -17.69 12.61 15.24
CA ILE A 214 -16.66 11.96 14.40
C ILE A 214 -16.36 10.58 14.98
N LYS A 215 -16.65 9.55 14.18
CA LYS A 215 -16.40 8.18 14.58
C LYS A 215 -15.01 7.69 14.20
N LYS A 216 -14.34 8.25 13.18
CA LYS A 216 -13.12 7.67 12.61
C LYS A 216 -12.05 8.72 12.37
N LEU A 217 -10.85 8.45 12.87
CA LEU A 217 -9.69 9.32 12.74
C LEU A 217 -8.51 8.54 12.14
N PHE A 218 -7.98 9.04 11.05
CA PHE A 218 -6.78 8.53 10.41
C PHE A 218 -5.61 9.50 10.61
N LEU A 219 -4.44 8.98 10.90
CA LEU A 219 -3.24 9.74 11.21
C LEU A 219 -2.09 9.26 10.33
N GLU A 220 -1.61 10.08 9.39
CA GLU A 220 -0.32 9.89 8.72
C GLU A 220 0.71 10.77 9.44
N VAL A 221 1.14 10.26 10.61
CA VAL A 221 2.07 10.91 11.55
C VAL A 221 3.18 9.95 11.94
N SER A 222 4.24 10.49 12.54
CA SER A 222 5.41 9.70 12.92
C SER A 222 6.04 8.96 11.73
N THR A 223 5.92 9.52 10.52
CA THR A 223 6.49 8.96 9.27
C THR A 223 7.88 9.52 8.96
N ASN A 224 8.29 10.62 9.59
CA ASN A 224 9.57 11.28 9.40
C ASN A 224 10.18 11.70 10.75
N LYS A 225 11.44 11.29 10.98
CA LYS A 225 12.16 11.53 12.24
C LYS A 225 12.29 13.00 12.61
N GLU A 226 12.79 13.82 11.69
CA GLU A 226 13.08 15.24 11.94
C GLU A 226 11.80 15.99 12.28
N VAL A 227 10.72 15.63 11.59
CA VAL A 227 9.39 16.19 11.78
C VAL A 227 8.84 15.82 13.16
N SER A 228 8.94 14.55 13.56
CA SER A 228 8.50 14.10 14.89
C SER A 228 9.34 14.68 16.02
N GLU A 229 10.66 14.79 15.85
CA GLU A 229 11.57 15.41 16.82
C GLU A 229 11.31 16.90 16.96
N LYS A 230 11.07 17.60 15.84
CA LYS A 230 10.68 19.00 15.84
C LYS A 230 9.35 19.20 16.54
N PHE A 231 8.35 18.38 16.25
CA PHE A 231 7.08 18.39 16.96
C PHE A 231 7.27 18.26 18.48
N LYS A 232 8.03 17.23 18.88
CA LYS A 232 8.39 16.98 20.28
C LYS A 232 9.11 18.16 20.92
N SER A 233 9.99 18.86 20.18
CA SER A 233 10.70 20.04 20.69
C SER A 233 9.78 21.25 20.94
N ILE A 234 8.74 21.42 20.12
CA ILE A 234 7.78 22.52 20.22
C ILE A 234 6.80 22.29 21.37
N PHE A 235 6.26 21.07 21.49
CA PHE A 235 5.22 20.75 22.47
C PHE A 235 5.74 20.05 23.73
N ASN A 236 7.06 19.80 23.80
CA ASN A 236 7.72 19.00 24.84
C ASN A 236 7.09 17.61 25.04
N LYS A 237 6.50 17.05 23.96
CA LYS A 237 5.73 15.81 24.01
C LYS A 237 5.66 15.15 22.62
N PRO A 238 5.81 13.81 22.53
CA PRO A 238 5.52 13.08 21.30
C PRO A 238 4.06 13.26 20.86
N ILE A 239 3.81 13.22 19.55
CA ILE A 239 2.48 13.48 18.99
C ILE A 239 1.43 12.49 19.51
N ILE A 240 1.74 11.20 19.63
CA ILE A 240 0.77 10.19 20.07
C ILE A 240 0.34 10.43 21.51
N LYS A 241 1.29 10.74 22.41
CA LYS A 241 0.99 11.09 23.80
C LYS A 241 0.09 12.33 23.90
N MET A 242 0.34 13.33 23.06
CA MET A 242 -0.47 14.53 23.05
C MET A 242 -1.88 14.27 22.48
N LEU A 243 -2.02 13.48 21.41
CA LEU A 243 -3.33 13.10 20.89
C LEU A 243 -4.14 12.28 21.91
N ASP A 244 -3.49 11.37 22.65
CA ASP A 244 -4.11 10.57 23.70
C ASP A 244 -4.71 11.44 24.83
N GLU A 245 -3.97 12.47 25.28
CA GLU A 245 -4.46 13.40 26.31
C GLU A 245 -5.73 14.17 25.92
N TYR A 246 -5.95 14.35 24.62
CA TYR A 246 -7.16 14.98 24.08
C TYR A 246 -8.24 13.96 23.73
N GLY A 247 -8.08 12.69 24.10
CA GLY A 247 -9.03 11.61 23.79
C GLY A 247 -9.06 11.24 22.30
N LEU A 248 -8.06 11.66 21.52
CA LEU A 248 -8.05 11.45 20.08
C LEU A 248 -7.56 10.06 19.67
N ILE A 249 -6.91 9.32 20.56
CA ILE A 249 -6.50 7.93 20.33
C ILE A 249 -7.48 6.96 21.01
N ASP A 250 -8.13 6.12 20.21
CA ASP A 250 -9.07 5.07 20.63
C ASP A 250 -9.18 3.96 19.57
N ASN A 251 -10.14 3.06 19.75
CA ASN A 251 -10.40 1.93 18.86
C ASN A 251 -10.98 2.31 17.49
N ASN A 252 -11.20 3.60 17.23
CA ASN A 252 -11.55 4.11 15.91
C ASN A 252 -10.46 5.01 15.32
N THR A 253 -9.26 4.92 15.88
CA THR A 253 -8.09 5.66 15.43
C THR A 253 -7.15 4.73 14.68
N SER A 254 -6.71 5.17 13.50
CA SER A 254 -5.83 4.39 12.64
C SER A 254 -4.61 5.20 12.22
N LEU A 255 -3.42 4.63 12.38
CA LEU A 255 -2.15 5.25 11.98
C LEU A 255 -1.67 4.65 10.67
N ILE A 256 -1.36 5.49 9.68
CA ILE A 256 -0.90 5.06 8.36
C ILE A 256 0.62 5.12 8.33
N ASN A 257 1.25 3.96 8.10
CA ASN A 257 2.71 3.81 7.98
C ASN A 257 3.56 4.48 9.10
N PRO A 258 3.20 4.41 10.40
CA PRO A 258 4.01 5.05 11.43
C PRO A 258 5.38 4.37 11.59
N LEU A 259 6.45 5.13 11.43
CA LEU A 259 7.84 4.64 11.44
C LEU A 259 8.59 4.99 12.73
N TYR A 260 8.29 6.13 13.35
CA TYR A 260 9.03 6.70 14.47
C TYR A 260 8.15 6.77 15.72
N LEU A 261 7.92 5.62 16.33
CA LEU A 261 7.21 5.50 17.60
C LEU A 261 8.14 5.00 18.71
N SER A 262 7.95 5.53 19.92
CA SER A 262 8.59 5.00 21.13
C SER A 262 7.76 3.88 21.76
N TYR A 263 8.38 3.09 22.63
CA TYR A 263 7.71 2.01 23.36
C TYR A 263 6.49 2.48 24.16
N ASP A 264 6.60 3.65 24.82
CA ASP A 264 5.47 4.25 25.54
C ASP A 264 4.28 4.56 24.61
N GLU A 265 4.56 4.98 23.37
CA GLU A 265 3.52 5.26 22.38
C GLU A 265 2.89 3.97 21.86
N LEU A 266 3.68 2.92 21.62
CA LEU A 266 3.14 1.59 21.29
C LEU A 266 2.18 1.09 22.38
N LYS A 267 2.56 1.27 23.65
CA LYS A 267 1.70 0.91 24.77
C LYS A 267 0.38 1.68 24.75
N ILE A 268 0.40 2.98 24.48
CA ILE A 268 -0.82 3.78 24.32
C ILE A 268 -1.68 3.22 23.20
N LEU A 269 -1.11 2.95 22.02
CA LEU A 269 -1.87 2.41 20.89
C LEU A 269 -2.50 1.04 21.22
N ALA A 270 -1.77 0.17 21.91
CA ALA A 270 -2.28 -1.13 22.37
C ALA A 270 -3.40 -0.97 23.41
N ASP A 271 -3.18 -0.16 24.45
CA ASP A 271 -4.16 0.09 25.53
C ASP A 271 -5.45 0.73 24.99
N LYS A 272 -5.36 1.47 23.88
CA LYS A 272 -6.49 2.14 23.21
C LYS A 272 -7.09 1.34 22.07
N GLU A 273 -6.55 0.16 21.77
CA GLU A 273 -6.97 -0.68 20.64
C GLU A 273 -6.93 0.06 19.28
N ALA A 274 -6.00 0.99 19.11
CA ALA A 274 -5.79 1.69 17.85
C ALA A 274 -5.25 0.73 16.78
N ASN A 275 -5.51 1.05 15.51
CA ASN A 275 -5.10 0.20 14.39
C ASN A 275 -3.94 0.80 13.58
N ILE A 276 -3.13 -0.07 12.98
CA ILE A 276 -2.09 0.33 12.03
C ILE A 276 -2.54 0.01 10.61
N VAL A 277 -2.53 0.99 9.72
CA VAL A 277 -2.72 0.79 8.28
C VAL A 277 -1.35 0.74 7.64
N VAL A 278 -1.02 -0.41 7.05
CA VAL A 278 0.23 -0.63 6.33
C VAL A 278 -0.04 -0.54 4.83
N CYS A 279 0.71 0.32 4.14
CA CYS A 279 0.75 0.39 2.68
C CYS A 279 2.13 -0.07 2.21
N PRO A 280 2.34 -1.38 1.94
CA PRO A 280 3.65 -1.96 1.65
C PRO A 280 4.40 -1.28 0.49
N SER A 281 3.73 -1.01 -0.63
CA SER A 281 4.31 -0.30 -1.75
C SER A 281 4.79 1.10 -1.38
N ASP A 282 3.98 1.87 -0.63
CA ASP A 282 4.38 3.19 -0.15
C ASP A 282 5.61 3.09 0.76
N LEU A 283 5.65 2.11 1.67
CA LEU A 283 6.82 1.90 2.53
C LEU A 283 8.07 1.53 1.73
N ASN A 284 7.94 0.72 0.68
CA ASN A 284 9.08 0.30 -0.13
C ASN A 284 9.71 1.43 -0.95
N TYR A 285 8.93 2.43 -1.35
CA TYR A 285 9.41 3.55 -2.17
C TYR A 285 9.68 4.80 -1.35
N PHE A 286 8.84 5.13 -0.36
CA PHE A 286 8.96 6.38 0.38
C PHE A 286 9.97 6.33 1.53
N THR A 287 10.44 5.15 1.95
CA THR A 287 11.48 5.07 2.99
C THR A 287 12.46 3.93 2.72
N ASN A 288 13.71 4.15 3.13
CA ASN A 288 14.72 3.08 3.18
C ASN A 288 14.69 2.34 4.51
N ARG A 289 13.85 2.78 5.46
CA ARG A 289 13.76 2.18 6.78
C ARG A 289 12.92 0.90 6.72
N TYR A 290 13.38 -0.11 7.44
CA TYR A 290 12.58 -1.29 7.73
C TYR A 290 11.41 -0.90 8.66
N PHE A 291 10.18 -1.21 8.24
CA PHE A 291 9.00 -0.87 9.01
C PHE A 291 8.87 -1.83 10.20
N PRO A 292 8.74 -1.33 11.44
CA PRO A 292 8.83 -2.14 12.66
C PRO A 292 7.51 -2.89 12.95
N ILE A 293 7.12 -3.79 12.04
CA ILE A 293 5.87 -4.54 12.17
C ILE A 293 5.88 -5.51 13.36
N ASP A 294 7.04 -6.06 13.69
CA ASP A 294 7.28 -6.91 14.84
C ASP A 294 6.90 -6.21 16.15
N ASP A 295 7.24 -4.93 16.29
CA ASP A 295 6.84 -4.12 17.45
C ASP A 295 5.32 -4.05 17.58
N PHE A 296 4.58 -3.84 16.49
CA PHE A 296 3.11 -3.78 16.54
C PHE A 296 2.50 -5.14 16.89
N ILE A 297 2.97 -6.22 16.27
CA ILE A 297 2.47 -7.58 16.53
C ILE A 297 2.76 -8.00 17.98
N ASN A 298 3.98 -7.77 18.47
CA ASN A 298 4.39 -8.15 19.82
C ASN A 298 3.63 -7.38 20.92
N ASN A 299 3.10 -6.19 20.60
CA ASN A 299 2.26 -5.40 21.48
C ASN A 299 0.75 -5.64 21.27
N ASN A 300 0.36 -6.66 20.50
CA ASN A 300 -1.04 -6.99 20.17
C ASN A 300 -1.82 -5.84 19.52
N ILE A 301 -1.14 -4.98 18.75
CA ILE A 301 -1.77 -3.89 18.02
C ILE A 301 -2.32 -4.45 16.70
N SER A 302 -3.59 -4.19 16.39
CA SER A 302 -4.19 -4.66 15.15
C SER A 302 -3.60 -3.93 13.95
N PHE A 303 -3.55 -4.60 12.80
CA PHE A 303 -3.15 -3.97 11.55
C PHE A 303 -4.08 -4.36 10.39
N SER A 304 -4.17 -3.45 9.42
CA SER A 304 -4.79 -3.66 8.12
C SER A 304 -3.78 -3.37 7.01
N ILE A 305 -3.98 -3.99 5.84
CA ILE A 305 -3.15 -3.74 4.65
C ILE A 305 -3.97 -2.91 3.65
N ALA A 306 -3.32 -1.99 2.96
CA ALA A 306 -3.92 -1.07 2.00
C ALA A 306 -2.97 -0.78 0.83
N THR A 307 -3.49 -0.11 -0.20
CA THR A 307 -2.71 0.23 -1.41
C THR A 307 -1.96 1.55 -1.28
N GLY A 308 -2.46 2.51 -0.49
CA GLY A 308 -1.85 3.83 -0.37
C GLY A 308 -1.84 4.59 -1.71
N TRP A 309 -0.71 5.24 -2.01
CA TRP A 309 -0.47 5.96 -3.26
C TRP A 309 -0.01 5.06 -4.41
N LEU A 310 0.86 4.10 -4.11
CA LEU A 310 1.62 3.37 -5.12
C LEU A 310 1.10 1.96 -5.39
N GLY A 311 0.37 1.40 -4.42
CA GLY A 311 -0.18 0.06 -4.52
C GLY A 311 -1.27 -0.05 -5.58
N GLU A 312 -1.31 -1.20 -6.24
CA GLU A 312 -2.24 -1.43 -7.36
C GLU A 312 -3.41 -2.32 -6.99
N ASP A 313 -3.17 -3.29 -6.12
CA ASP A 313 -4.10 -4.36 -5.77
C ASP A 313 -3.79 -4.89 -4.37
N ILE A 314 -4.83 -5.14 -3.59
CA ILE A 314 -4.70 -5.48 -2.17
C ILE A 314 -4.06 -6.88 -1.97
N PHE A 315 -4.29 -7.84 -2.85
CA PHE A 315 -3.65 -9.16 -2.76
C PHE A 315 -2.15 -9.07 -3.07
N ILE A 316 -1.78 -8.24 -4.04
CA ILE A 316 -0.37 -7.96 -4.34
C ILE A 316 0.32 -7.30 -3.14
N GLU A 317 -0.33 -6.32 -2.51
CA GLU A 317 0.19 -5.68 -1.29
C GLU A 317 0.34 -6.69 -0.15
N ALA A 318 -0.67 -7.52 0.10
CA ALA A 318 -0.63 -8.54 1.15
C ALA A 318 0.49 -9.58 0.92
N ARG A 319 0.69 -10.01 -0.33
CA ARG A 319 1.80 -10.90 -0.71
C ARG A 319 3.14 -10.22 -0.51
N SER A 320 3.31 -9.00 -1.02
CA SER A 320 4.55 -8.23 -0.88
C SER A 320 4.92 -8.03 0.58
N PHE A 321 3.93 -7.74 1.43
CA PHE A 321 4.10 -7.64 2.87
C PHE A 321 4.58 -8.96 3.48
N ARG A 322 3.90 -10.08 3.20
CA ARG A 322 4.29 -11.40 3.71
C ARG A 322 5.70 -11.79 3.30
N ASP A 323 6.05 -11.57 2.03
CA ASP A 323 7.35 -11.95 1.49
C ASP A 323 8.49 -11.12 2.10
N LYS A 324 8.22 -9.83 2.37
CA LYS A 324 9.16 -8.92 3.05
C LYS A 324 9.37 -9.28 4.52
N TYR A 325 8.34 -9.77 5.20
CA TYR A 325 8.31 -10.05 6.64
C TYR A 325 8.14 -11.55 6.96
N LYS A 326 8.73 -12.42 6.13
CA LYS A 326 8.57 -13.88 6.21
C LYS A 326 9.00 -14.47 7.56
N GLU A 327 9.97 -13.86 8.22
CA GLU A 327 10.50 -14.24 9.53
C GLU A 327 9.46 -14.16 10.66
N LEU A 328 8.40 -13.35 10.47
CA LEU A 328 7.31 -13.23 11.44
C LEU A 328 6.34 -14.41 11.39
N ASN A 329 6.46 -15.28 10.38
CA ASN A 329 5.58 -16.44 10.17
C ASN A 329 4.09 -16.09 10.25
N LEU A 330 3.71 -14.93 9.70
CA LEU A 330 2.32 -14.50 9.64
C LEU A 330 1.50 -15.51 8.84
N SER A 331 0.41 -16.01 9.45
CA SER A 331 -0.49 -16.92 8.75
C SER A 331 -1.25 -16.18 7.65
N SER A 332 -1.56 -16.88 6.57
CA SER A 332 -2.39 -16.34 5.48
C SER A 332 -3.80 -15.97 5.96
N GLU A 333 -4.30 -16.63 7.01
CA GLU A 333 -5.54 -16.22 7.68
C GLU A 333 -5.45 -14.80 8.25
N THR A 334 -4.38 -14.49 8.98
CA THR A 334 -4.18 -13.15 9.57
C THR A 334 -4.12 -12.08 8.47
N LEU A 335 -3.42 -12.36 7.37
CA LEU A 335 -3.30 -11.44 6.24
C LEU A 335 -4.61 -11.26 5.50
N LEU A 336 -5.38 -12.32 5.24
CA LEU A 336 -6.71 -12.21 4.66
C LEU A 336 -7.65 -11.40 5.55
N LYS A 337 -7.60 -11.60 6.87
CA LYS A 337 -8.37 -10.80 7.83
C LYS A 337 -7.95 -9.32 7.83
N ALA A 338 -6.66 -9.04 7.68
CA ALA A 338 -6.11 -7.68 7.58
C ALA A 338 -6.59 -6.91 6.33
N ILE A 339 -7.09 -7.61 5.31
CA ILE A 339 -7.65 -7.02 4.07
C ILE A 339 -9.17 -7.20 3.93
N THR A 340 -9.84 -7.79 4.93
CA THR A 340 -11.29 -8.03 4.91
C THR A 340 -11.94 -7.60 6.24
N GLN A 341 -11.90 -8.47 7.25
CA GLN A 341 -12.64 -8.31 8.50
C GLN A 341 -12.13 -7.16 9.35
N VAL A 342 -10.81 -6.99 9.50
CA VAL A 342 -10.23 -5.94 10.35
C VAL A 342 -10.66 -4.56 9.86
N PRO A 343 -10.34 -4.16 8.61
CA PRO A 343 -10.79 -2.87 8.10
C PRO A 343 -12.31 -2.78 7.93
N GLY A 344 -13.01 -3.87 7.61
CA GLY A 344 -14.47 -3.91 7.54
C GLY A 344 -15.14 -3.59 8.88
N LYS A 345 -14.64 -4.18 9.98
CA LYS A 345 -15.10 -3.90 11.34
C LYS A 345 -14.79 -2.46 11.74
N LEU A 346 -13.57 -1.98 11.51
CA LEU A 346 -13.14 -0.65 11.94
C LEU A 346 -13.88 0.47 11.19
N TYR A 347 -14.04 0.33 9.87
CA TYR A 347 -14.45 1.46 9.03
C TYR A 347 -15.84 1.34 8.44
N PHE A 348 -16.47 0.17 8.49
CA PHE A 348 -17.75 -0.04 7.84
C PHE A 348 -18.80 -0.66 8.73
N SER A 349 -18.44 -1.08 9.95
CA SER A 349 -19.42 -1.48 10.95
C SER A 349 -20.17 -0.27 11.49
N SER A 350 -21.42 -0.14 11.06
CA SER A 350 -22.42 0.51 11.92
C SER A 350 -22.68 -0.44 13.09
N SER A 351 -23.39 0.01 14.13
CA SER A 351 -23.72 -0.80 15.31
C SER A 351 -24.43 -2.14 15.01
N GLU A 352 -24.76 -2.43 13.75
CA GLU A 352 -25.33 -3.68 13.30
C GLU A 352 -24.27 -4.76 13.02
N PRO A 353 -24.47 -5.99 13.51
CA PRO A 353 -23.61 -7.13 13.19
C PRO A 353 -23.48 -7.40 11.68
N ALA A 354 -24.39 -6.91 10.84
CA ALA A 354 -24.46 -7.19 9.40
C ALA A 354 -23.28 -6.66 8.58
N ASP A 355 -22.51 -5.71 9.11
CA ASP A 355 -21.54 -4.92 8.36
C ASP A 355 -20.12 -5.48 8.28
N VAL A 356 -19.76 -6.46 9.10
CA VAL A 356 -18.43 -7.08 9.01
C VAL A 356 -18.39 -7.99 7.78
N PRO A 357 -17.45 -7.78 6.82
CA PRO A 357 -17.33 -8.62 5.62
C PRO A 357 -17.10 -10.09 5.97
N CYS A 358 -18.14 -10.89 5.82
CA CYS A 358 -18.12 -12.34 5.94
C CYS A 358 -19.35 -12.94 5.24
N ILE A 359 -19.26 -14.21 4.84
CA ILE A 359 -20.38 -14.94 4.26
C ILE A 359 -21.07 -15.70 5.38
N ALA A 360 -22.16 -15.14 5.88
CA ALA A 360 -23.03 -15.77 6.86
C ALA A 360 -24.46 -15.23 6.70
N SER A 361 -25.44 -15.93 7.26
CA SER A 361 -26.83 -15.46 7.29
C SER A 361 -26.94 -14.05 7.88
N ASN A 362 -27.81 -13.24 7.26
CA ASN A 362 -28.09 -11.83 7.58
C ASN A 362 -26.89 -10.86 7.40
N LYS A 363 -25.83 -11.28 6.69
CA LYS A 363 -24.73 -10.40 6.26
C LYS A 363 -25.01 -9.80 4.88
N TYR A 364 -24.39 -8.67 4.57
CA TYR A 364 -24.44 -8.12 3.22
C TYR A 364 -23.76 -9.04 2.21
N ALA A 365 -24.36 -9.17 1.04
CA ALA A 365 -23.79 -9.89 -0.08
C ALA A 365 -22.78 -9.00 -0.84
N ASP A 366 -21.70 -8.63 -0.14
CA ASP A 366 -20.51 -7.98 -0.71
C ASP A 366 -19.48 -9.08 -1.00
N LEU A 367 -19.55 -9.64 -2.22
CA LEU A 367 -18.87 -10.88 -2.60
C LEU A 367 -17.93 -10.65 -3.78
N MET A 368 -16.82 -11.37 -3.79
CA MET A 368 -15.98 -11.52 -4.98
C MET A 368 -15.90 -12.97 -5.41
N PHE A 369 -15.82 -13.17 -6.73
CA PHE A 369 -15.85 -14.47 -7.37
C PHE A 369 -14.54 -14.65 -8.14
N ILE A 370 -13.86 -15.75 -7.86
CA ILE A 370 -12.60 -16.10 -8.52
C ILE A 370 -12.86 -17.28 -9.42
N ASP A 371 -12.54 -17.12 -10.70
CA ASP A 371 -12.70 -18.17 -11.69
C ASP A 371 -11.53 -19.16 -11.62
N MET A 372 -11.87 -20.41 -11.32
CA MET A 372 -10.95 -21.53 -11.18
C MET A 372 -10.97 -22.45 -12.40
N SER A 373 -11.67 -22.07 -13.48
CA SER A 373 -11.72 -22.85 -14.72
C SER A 373 -10.38 -22.88 -15.48
N ASP A 374 -9.49 -21.92 -15.19
CA ASP A 374 -8.15 -21.85 -15.78
C ASP A 374 -7.29 -23.06 -15.38
N ILE A 375 -6.57 -23.62 -16.35
CA ILE A 375 -5.72 -24.79 -16.16
C ILE A 375 -4.66 -24.61 -15.07
N ARG A 376 -4.20 -23.37 -14.83
CA ARG A 376 -3.23 -23.02 -13.78
C ARG A 376 -3.77 -23.30 -12.37
N PHE A 377 -5.09 -23.41 -12.23
CA PHE A 377 -5.77 -23.64 -10.96
C PHE A 377 -6.28 -25.05 -10.78
N GLN A 378 -6.08 -25.98 -11.73
CA GLN A 378 -6.58 -27.36 -11.63
C GLN A 378 -6.04 -28.16 -10.44
N LEU A 379 -4.96 -27.70 -9.82
CA LEU A 379 -4.35 -28.33 -8.64
C LEU A 379 -4.69 -27.60 -7.33
N TYR A 380 -5.73 -26.76 -7.30
CA TYR A 380 -6.13 -26.11 -6.05
C TYR A 380 -6.59 -27.16 -5.02
N PRO A 381 -6.24 -26.98 -3.74
CA PRO A 381 -6.59 -27.95 -2.72
C PRO A 381 -8.10 -27.87 -2.43
N GLU A 382 -8.88 -28.83 -2.96
CA GLU A 382 -10.30 -29.04 -2.57
C GLU A 382 -10.44 -29.57 -1.13
N SER A 383 -9.44 -29.37 -0.28
CA SER A 383 -9.50 -29.74 1.12
C SER A 383 -10.38 -28.76 1.90
N THR A 384 -11.10 -29.27 2.90
CA THR A 384 -11.79 -28.45 3.91
C THR A 384 -10.81 -27.71 4.85
N ASN A 385 -9.49 -27.84 4.64
CA ASN A 385 -8.50 -27.11 5.41
C ASN A 385 -8.33 -25.70 4.85
N HIS A 386 -8.96 -24.73 5.52
CA HIS A 386 -8.90 -23.31 5.17
C HIS A 386 -7.47 -22.77 5.07
N LYS A 387 -6.49 -23.31 5.82
CA LYS A 387 -5.12 -22.78 5.83
C LYS A 387 -4.44 -22.88 4.46
N HIS A 388 -4.44 -24.07 3.86
CA HIS A 388 -3.83 -24.28 2.55
C HIS A 388 -4.53 -23.48 1.45
N LEU A 389 -5.85 -23.31 1.58
CA LEU A 389 -6.62 -22.48 0.67
C LEU A 389 -6.21 -21.01 0.80
N TYR A 390 -6.03 -20.51 2.02
CA TYR A 390 -5.60 -19.12 2.23
C TYR A 390 -4.19 -18.87 1.71
N ASP A 391 -3.28 -19.82 1.91
CA ASP A 391 -1.92 -19.77 1.33
C ASP A 391 -2.01 -19.71 -0.21
N PHE A 392 -2.78 -20.64 -0.80
CA PHE A 392 -3.01 -20.67 -2.24
C PHE A 392 -3.57 -19.34 -2.77
N MET A 393 -4.52 -18.74 -2.05
CA MET A 393 -5.14 -17.47 -2.44
C MET A 393 -4.12 -16.33 -2.42
N LEU A 394 -3.36 -16.18 -1.33
CA LEU A 394 -2.34 -15.13 -1.27
C LEU A 394 -1.24 -15.34 -2.31
N ASP A 395 -0.85 -16.57 -2.61
CA ASP A 395 0.24 -16.90 -3.54
C ASP A 395 -0.14 -16.73 -5.02
N ASN A 396 -1.37 -17.06 -5.37
CA ASN A 396 -1.76 -17.25 -6.77
C ASN A 396 -2.77 -16.22 -7.27
N LEU A 397 -3.47 -15.50 -6.38
CA LEU A 397 -4.47 -14.55 -6.84
C LEU A 397 -3.83 -13.37 -7.57
N SER A 398 -4.51 -12.93 -8.61
CA SER A 398 -4.24 -11.66 -9.29
C SER A 398 -5.59 -10.99 -9.58
N PRO A 399 -5.62 -9.68 -9.86
CA PRO A 399 -6.86 -9.02 -10.27
C PRO A 399 -7.55 -9.69 -11.46
N TYR A 400 -6.79 -10.27 -12.38
CA TYR A 400 -7.28 -10.76 -13.68
C TYR A 400 -8.15 -12.02 -13.61
N ILE A 401 -8.11 -12.75 -12.50
CA ILE A 401 -8.86 -14.00 -12.30
C ILE A 401 -10.17 -13.78 -11.53
N ILE A 402 -10.40 -12.53 -11.09
CA ILE A 402 -11.65 -12.12 -10.48
C ILE A 402 -12.66 -11.99 -11.61
N SER A 403 -13.65 -12.89 -11.61
CA SER A 403 -14.66 -12.97 -12.65
C SER A 403 -15.85 -12.09 -12.33
N ASP A 404 -16.31 -12.06 -11.08
CA ASP A 404 -17.49 -11.29 -10.72
C ASP A 404 -17.29 -10.60 -9.39
N VAL A 405 -17.99 -9.49 -9.21
CA VAL A 405 -18.05 -8.75 -7.95
C VAL A 405 -19.47 -8.30 -7.72
N MET A 406 -19.98 -8.66 -6.55
CA MET A 406 -21.29 -8.32 -6.07
C MET A 406 -21.16 -7.31 -4.94
N VAL A 407 -21.92 -6.22 -5.00
CA VAL A 407 -22.01 -5.24 -3.92
C VAL A 407 -23.46 -5.13 -3.51
N ARG A 408 -23.75 -5.41 -2.24
CA ARG A 408 -25.09 -5.47 -1.66
C ARG A 408 -26.06 -6.31 -2.50
N GLY A 409 -25.63 -7.50 -2.89
CA GLY A 409 -26.48 -8.45 -3.63
C GLY A 409 -26.63 -8.17 -5.12
N GLU A 410 -26.07 -7.07 -5.63
CA GLU A 410 -26.12 -6.70 -7.04
C GLU A 410 -24.77 -6.96 -7.72
N PHE A 411 -24.77 -7.68 -8.84
CA PHE A 411 -23.56 -7.77 -9.67
C PHE A 411 -23.19 -6.40 -10.21
N LYS A 412 -21.92 -6.04 -10.05
CA LYS A 412 -21.32 -4.82 -10.61
C LYS A 412 -20.28 -5.16 -11.67
N ILE A 413 -19.55 -6.26 -11.44
CA ILE A 413 -18.73 -6.95 -12.43
C ILE A 413 -19.33 -8.33 -12.66
N LYS A 414 -19.46 -8.76 -13.92
CA LYS A 414 -19.84 -10.13 -14.30
C LYS A 414 -18.94 -10.59 -15.44
N GLU A 415 -18.36 -11.78 -15.34
CA GLU A 415 -17.41 -12.33 -16.33
C GLU A 415 -16.29 -11.34 -16.72
N ASN A 416 -15.74 -10.62 -15.73
CA ASN A 416 -14.70 -9.59 -15.84
C ASN A 416 -15.11 -8.35 -16.65
N HIS A 417 -16.42 -8.14 -16.82
CA HIS A 417 -16.98 -6.97 -17.48
C HIS A 417 -17.79 -6.11 -16.50
N LEU A 418 -17.51 -4.80 -16.52
CA LEU A 418 -18.32 -3.79 -15.84
C LEU A 418 -19.72 -3.72 -16.45
N LEU A 419 -20.76 -3.82 -15.61
CA LEU A 419 -22.15 -3.84 -16.09
C LEU A 419 -22.75 -2.46 -16.35
N ASN A 420 -22.21 -1.42 -15.71
CA ASN A 420 -22.83 -0.09 -15.66
C ASN A 420 -22.11 0.99 -16.49
N ALA A 421 -21.04 0.66 -17.22
CA ALA A 421 -20.40 1.59 -18.17
C ALA A 421 -19.58 0.90 -19.25
N ASP A 422 -19.28 1.66 -20.30
CA ASP A 422 -18.31 1.29 -21.34
C ASP A 422 -16.87 1.46 -20.84
N GLU A 423 -16.17 0.34 -20.64
CA GLU A 423 -14.77 0.33 -20.22
C GLU A 423 -13.85 1.04 -21.22
N LYS A 424 -14.13 0.99 -22.53
CA LYS A 424 -13.29 1.65 -23.55
C LYS A 424 -13.39 3.15 -23.46
N GLU A 425 -14.59 3.67 -23.20
CA GLU A 425 -14.82 5.09 -22.96
C GLU A 425 -14.08 5.55 -21.71
N LEU A 426 -14.20 4.80 -20.60
CA LEU A 426 -13.51 5.09 -19.35
C LEU A 426 -11.98 5.12 -19.53
N LEU A 427 -11.42 4.13 -20.22
CA LEU A 427 -9.99 4.06 -20.51
C LEU A 427 -9.52 5.23 -21.38
N THR A 428 -10.31 5.62 -22.38
CA THR A 428 -9.98 6.75 -23.24
C THR A 428 -9.94 8.06 -22.44
N LYS A 429 -10.94 8.30 -21.58
CA LYS A 429 -10.97 9.47 -20.69
C LYS A 429 -9.82 9.46 -19.69
N ALA A 430 -9.54 8.31 -19.08
CA ALA A 430 -8.43 8.14 -18.15
C ALA A 430 -7.08 8.46 -18.81
N GLU A 431 -6.85 8.00 -20.03
CA GLU A 431 -5.60 8.26 -20.76
C GLU A 431 -5.45 9.74 -21.15
N LEU A 432 -6.54 10.40 -21.54
CA LEU A 432 -6.54 11.85 -21.81
C LEU A 432 -6.21 12.64 -20.54
N THR A 433 -6.86 12.33 -19.43
CA THR A 433 -6.58 12.97 -18.13
C THR A 433 -5.13 12.70 -17.70
N ARG A 434 -4.63 11.47 -17.82
CA ARG A 434 -3.24 11.13 -17.49
C ARG A 434 -2.24 11.94 -18.31
N LYS A 435 -2.39 12.00 -19.64
CA LYS A 435 -1.51 12.81 -20.51
C LYS A 435 -1.50 14.29 -20.09
N LYS A 436 -2.67 14.82 -19.74
CA LYS A 436 -2.80 16.20 -19.27
C LYS A 436 -2.08 16.43 -17.95
N LEU A 437 -2.23 15.53 -16.97
CA LEU A 437 -1.52 15.63 -15.69
C LEU A 437 0.00 15.63 -15.90
N TYR A 438 0.52 14.78 -16.79
CA TYR A 438 1.96 14.75 -17.10
C TYR A 438 2.44 16.05 -17.75
N LYS A 439 1.63 16.63 -18.63
CA LYS A 439 1.91 17.95 -19.23
C LYS A 439 1.92 19.05 -18.17
N VAL A 440 0.93 19.07 -17.28
CA VAL A 440 0.85 20.02 -16.16
C VAL A 440 2.06 19.87 -15.22
N GLY A 441 2.45 18.64 -14.92
CA GLY A 441 3.63 18.31 -14.13
C GLY A 441 4.95 18.64 -14.83
N ARG A 442 4.95 19.09 -16.09
CA ARG A 442 6.14 19.34 -16.90
C ARG A 442 7.10 18.15 -16.91
N TYR A 443 6.55 16.93 -16.89
CA TYR A 443 7.32 15.71 -16.69
C TYR A 443 8.39 15.52 -17.78
N GLU A 444 8.04 15.75 -19.05
CA GLU A 444 8.97 15.60 -20.18
C GLU A 444 10.16 16.55 -20.04
N GLU A 445 9.91 17.83 -19.73
CA GLU A 445 10.95 18.85 -19.55
C GLU A 445 11.87 18.52 -18.38
N ILE A 446 11.31 18.06 -17.25
CA ILE A 446 12.08 17.70 -16.06
C ILE A 446 12.90 16.42 -16.34
N SER A 447 12.31 15.42 -16.98
CA SER A 447 13.01 14.18 -17.34
C SER A 447 14.16 14.42 -18.33
N GLU A 448 13.97 15.28 -19.32
CA GLU A 448 15.04 15.68 -20.24
C GLU A 448 16.18 16.41 -19.52
N ARG A 449 15.85 17.32 -18.59
CA ARG A 449 16.85 18.01 -17.78
C ARG A 449 17.63 17.06 -16.89
N GLU A 450 16.98 16.06 -16.30
CA GLU A 450 17.66 15.01 -15.51
C GLU A 450 18.58 14.14 -16.38
N LYS A 451 18.13 13.75 -17.58
CA LYS A 451 18.97 13.02 -18.54
C LYS A 451 20.19 13.83 -18.93
N GLN A 452 20.02 15.12 -19.25
CA GLN A 452 21.13 16.02 -19.55
C GLN A 452 22.11 16.15 -18.39
N LYS A 453 21.62 16.28 -17.15
CA LYS A 453 22.48 16.29 -15.96
C LYS A 453 23.30 15.00 -15.84
N ARG A 454 22.67 13.83 -15.98
CA ARG A 454 23.38 12.54 -15.94
C ARG A 454 24.42 12.42 -17.04
N THR A 455 24.10 12.83 -18.27
CA THR A 455 25.06 12.83 -19.37
C THR A 455 26.24 13.76 -19.11
N VAL A 456 26.01 14.95 -18.53
CA VAL A 456 27.09 15.86 -18.12
C VAL A 456 27.96 15.25 -17.02
N GLU A 457 27.34 14.61 -16.02
CA GLU A 457 28.06 13.91 -14.95
C GLU A 457 28.87 12.72 -15.47
N GLU A 458 28.33 11.93 -16.38
CA GLU A 458 29.03 10.82 -17.03
C GLU A 458 30.22 11.31 -17.85
N ILE A 459 30.06 12.41 -18.59
CA ILE A 459 31.16 13.03 -19.36
C ILE A 459 32.23 13.58 -18.40
N ASP A 460 31.84 14.27 -17.33
CA ASP A 460 32.76 14.83 -16.34
C ASP A 460 33.56 13.73 -15.62
N LEU A 461 32.89 12.63 -15.25
CA LEU A 461 33.55 11.46 -14.67
C LEU A 461 34.48 10.74 -15.67
N SER A 462 34.08 10.63 -16.94
CA SER A 462 34.90 9.96 -17.97
C SER A 462 36.20 10.69 -18.32
N ASN A 463 36.29 11.99 -18.00
CA ASN A 463 37.46 12.82 -18.26
C ASN A 463 38.41 12.92 -17.05
N ARG A 464 38.06 12.28 -15.93
CA ARG A 464 38.86 12.30 -14.70
C ARG A 464 39.64 11.01 -14.54
N ASP A 465 40.82 11.10 -13.93
CA ASP A 465 41.54 9.89 -13.54
C ASP A 465 40.84 9.19 -12.35
N ASP A 466 41.19 7.92 -12.13
CA ASP A 466 40.54 7.11 -11.08
C ASP A 466 40.70 7.70 -9.67
N ASP A 467 41.76 8.49 -9.42
CA ASP A 467 42.01 9.15 -8.14
C ASP A 467 41.13 10.41 -7.98
N GLU A 468 40.92 11.16 -9.05
CA GLU A 468 40.01 12.31 -9.13
C GLU A 468 38.54 11.88 -9.02
N ILE A 469 38.15 10.76 -9.63
CA ILE A 469 36.80 10.18 -9.50
C ILE A 469 36.50 9.85 -8.03
N LYS A 470 37.47 9.26 -7.32
CA LYS A 470 37.33 8.88 -5.91
C LYS A 470 37.20 10.09 -4.98
N LEU A 471 37.98 11.15 -5.23
CA LEU A 471 37.83 12.43 -4.53
C LEU A 471 36.49 13.12 -4.81
N PHE A 472 35.95 12.96 -6.01
CA PHE A 472 34.66 13.54 -6.36
C PHE A 472 33.46 12.80 -5.78
N SER A 473 33.53 11.48 -5.64
CA SER A 473 32.50 10.72 -4.92
C SER A 473 32.46 11.09 -3.44
N ASP A 474 33.63 11.30 -2.82
CA ASP A 474 33.71 11.63 -1.39
C ASP A 474 33.24 13.08 -1.12
N SER A 475 33.54 14.02 -2.03
CA SER A 475 33.09 15.42 -1.90
C SER A 475 31.61 15.65 -2.26
N LYS A 476 31.00 14.81 -3.10
CA LYS A 476 29.54 14.86 -3.37
C LYS A 476 28.73 14.56 -2.10
N ILE A 477 29.19 13.61 -1.28
CA ILE A 477 28.53 13.27 -0.01
C ILE A 477 28.59 14.46 0.97
N GLU A 478 29.70 15.20 0.99
CA GLU A 478 29.85 16.39 1.83
C GLU A 478 29.04 17.60 1.30
N ASN A 479 28.94 17.78 -0.03
CA ASN A 479 28.18 18.88 -0.62
C ASN A 479 26.67 18.66 -0.62
N GLU A 480 26.16 17.42 -0.75
CA GLU A 480 24.72 17.15 -0.57
C GLU A 480 24.25 17.42 0.87
N LEU A 481 25.17 17.38 1.85
CA LEU A 481 24.92 17.81 3.23
C LEU A 481 25.01 19.34 3.41
N ALA A 482 25.67 20.06 2.50
CA ALA A 482 25.93 21.50 2.59
C ALA A 482 25.04 22.37 1.68
N ASP A 483 24.57 21.85 0.54
CA ASP A 483 23.76 22.56 -0.45
C ASP A 483 22.29 22.63 -0.05
N LYS A 484 22.01 23.44 0.99
CA LYS A 484 20.76 24.19 1.05
C LYS A 484 20.95 25.48 0.26
N GLU A 485 20.68 25.44 -1.05
CA GLU A 485 20.57 26.67 -1.83
C GLU A 485 19.61 27.65 -1.14
N PRO A 486 19.91 28.97 -1.16
CA PRO A 486 19.01 29.97 -0.63
C PRO A 486 17.74 30.01 -1.49
N LYS A 487 16.65 29.45 -0.98
CA LYS A 487 15.31 29.71 -1.53
C LYS A 487 15.11 31.22 -1.57
N GLU A 488 14.80 31.77 -2.74
CA GLU A 488 14.33 33.14 -2.88
C GLU A 488 13.04 33.31 -2.06
N GLU A 489 13.19 33.74 -0.81
CA GLU A 489 12.08 34.18 0.02
C GLU A 489 11.52 35.47 -0.60
N PHE A 490 10.27 35.41 -1.08
CA PHE A 490 9.43 36.60 -1.18
C PHE A 490 9.25 37.19 0.23
N ARG A 491 10.14 38.13 0.60
CA ARG A 491 10.09 38.84 1.88
C ARG A 491 8.97 39.89 1.87
N ILE A 492 7.86 39.58 2.55
CA ILE A 492 6.97 40.62 3.09
C ILE A 492 7.71 41.29 4.25
N LYS A 493 7.93 42.61 4.16
CA LYS A 493 8.64 43.41 5.17
C LYS A 493 7.84 43.46 6.48
N GLY A 494 8.18 42.60 7.43
CA GLY A 494 7.80 42.74 8.84
C GLY A 494 9.02 42.49 9.73
N ARG A 495 9.43 43.51 10.52
CA ARG A 495 10.52 43.38 11.50
C ARG A 495 10.05 42.55 12.70
N ILE A 496 10.70 41.42 12.97
CA ILE A 496 10.60 40.69 14.25
C ILE A 496 11.96 40.78 14.96
N PRO A 497 12.02 41.05 16.28
CA PRO A 497 13.29 41.20 17.01
C PRO A 497 13.93 39.85 17.30
N SER A 498 15.26 39.78 17.20
CA SER A 498 16.05 38.59 17.51
C SER A 498 16.25 38.39 19.01
N LEU A 499 15.83 37.23 19.52
CA LEU A 499 16.18 36.73 20.85
C LEU A 499 17.29 35.68 20.70
N LYS A 500 18.47 35.98 21.24
CA LYS A 500 19.61 35.06 21.33
C LYS A 500 19.45 34.17 22.55
N ASN A 501 19.33 32.86 22.37
CA ASN A 501 19.58 31.88 23.43
C ASN A 501 20.84 31.07 23.13
N LYS A 502 21.74 30.99 24.11
CA LYS A 502 22.91 30.12 24.11
C LYS A 502 22.48 28.73 24.58
N VAL A 503 22.89 27.69 23.87
CA VAL A 503 22.79 26.28 24.31
C VAL A 503 24.19 25.82 24.76
N PRO A 504 24.36 25.18 25.94
CA PRO A 504 25.62 24.58 26.33
C PRO A 504 25.79 23.18 25.71
N ALA A 505 27.02 22.88 25.31
CA ALA A 505 27.45 21.57 24.87
C ALA A 505 27.60 20.61 26.07
N LEU A 506 26.95 19.44 26.01
CA LEU A 506 27.46 18.10 26.33
C LEU A 506 26.27 17.17 26.63
N GLN A 507 26.01 16.21 25.75
CA GLN A 507 25.58 14.87 26.15
C GLN A 507 25.98 13.88 25.05
N LYS A 508 26.76 12.88 25.45
CA LYS A 508 27.35 11.84 24.60
C LYS A 508 26.26 10.84 24.18
N ASN A 509 26.25 10.54 22.89
CA ASN A 509 25.45 9.49 22.26
C ASN A 509 25.81 8.11 22.80
N LEU A 510 24.77 7.30 23.02
CA LEU A 510 24.85 5.92 23.49
C LEU A 510 23.90 5.07 22.64
N PHE A 511 24.15 5.03 21.33
CA PHE A 511 23.59 4.05 20.40
C PHE A 511 24.66 3.74 19.36
N GLU A 512 25.18 2.52 19.43
CA GLU A 512 26.13 1.96 18.50
C GLU A 512 25.42 1.66 17.17
N GLU A 513 26.04 2.08 16.07
CA GLU A 513 25.67 1.68 14.71
C GLU A 513 26.02 0.21 14.52
N THR A 514 25.01 -0.65 14.32
CA THR A 514 25.24 -2.00 13.83
C THR A 514 25.55 -1.94 12.33
N GLY A 515 26.69 -2.52 11.96
CA GLY A 515 27.30 -2.42 10.64
C GLY A 515 26.42 -2.89 9.47
N GLN A 516 26.67 -2.27 8.33
CA GLN A 516 26.11 -2.62 7.03
C GLN A 516 26.44 -4.09 6.69
N HIS A 517 25.43 -4.95 6.64
CA HIS A 517 25.54 -6.24 5.97
C HIS A 517 25.30 -6.05 4.48
N GLN A 518 26.36 -6.17 3.67
CA GLN A 518 26.23 -6.41 2.24
C GLN A 518 25.63 -7.81 2.04
N VAL A 519 24.38 -7.86 1.58
CA VAL A 519 23.74 -9.10 1.12
C VAL A 519 24.36 -9.48 -0.22
N VAL A 520 25.25 -10.48 -0.20
CA VAL A 520 25.74 -11.13 -1.41
C VAL A 520 24.64 -12.07 -1.90
N MET A 521 24.02 -11.76 -3.05
CA MET A 521 23.08 -12.68 -3.68
C MET A 521 23.82 -13.91 -4.25
N PRO A 522 23.28 -15.14 -4.10
CA PRO A 522 23.83 -16.31 -4.77
C PRO A 522 23.61 -16.27 -6.29
N VAL A 523 24.59 -16.78 -7.03
CA VAL A 523 24.72 -16.78 -8.50
C VAL A 523 23.69 -17.70 -9.21
N GLU A 524 22.82 -18.39 -8.49
CA GLU A 524 21.94 -19.43 -9.03
C GLU A 524 20.58 -18.94 -9.57
N PHE A 525 20.39 -17.62 -9.73
CA PHE A 525 19.15 -17.04 -10.27
C PHE A 525 19.25 -16.50 -11.71
N GLN A 526 20.33 -16.79 -12.44
CA GLN A 526 20.55 -16.25 -13.80
C GLN A 526 20.02 -17.13 -14.95
N GLU A 527 19.37 -18.25 -14.70
CA GLU A 527 18.87 -19.13 -15.76
C GLU A 527 17.37 -19.44 -15.62
N THR A 528 16.53 -18.51 -16.07
CA THR A 528 15.17 -18.84 -16.53
C THR A 528 14.76 -17.90 -17.68
N PRO A 529 14.45 -18.43 -18.88
CA PRO A 529 14.02 -17.62 -20.00
C PRO A 529 12.49 -17.44 -19.98
N MET A 530 12.06 -16.25 -20.42
CA MET A 530 10.70 -15.82 -20.80
C MET A 530 9.83 -15.13 -19.74
N LEU A 531 9.68 -13.80 -19.89
CA LEU A 531 8.39 -13.18 -20.21
C LEU A 531 8.60 -11.76 -20.79
N ASN A 532 9.09 -11.69 -22.03
CA ASN A 532 9.02 -10.47 -22.84
C ASN A 532 7.74 -10.50 -23.67
N LEU A 533 6.74 -9.72 -23.29
CA LEU A 533 5.63 -9.35 -24.18
C LEU A 533 5.22 -7.91 -23.87
N LEU A 534 5.14 -7.13 -24.95
CA LEU A 534 4.67 -5.74 -25.08
C LEU A 534 5.71 -4.63 -24.87
N TYR A 535 6.63 -4.50 -25.82
CA TYR A 535 6.81 -3.22 -26.53
C TYR A 535 7.04 -3.50 -28.01
N SER A 536 6.06 -3.11 -28.82
CA SER A 536 6.24 -2.92 -30.26
C SER A 536 6.73 -1.50 -30.47
N ASP A 537 7.99 -1.33 -30.85
CA ASP A 537 8.37 -0.25 -31.76
C ASP A 537 9.23 -0.85 -32.87
N VAL A 538 8.65 -0.76 -34.06
CA VAL A 538 9.23 -1.11 -35.34
C VAL A 538 10.27 -0.06 -35.67
N ASP A 539 11.55 -0.38 -35.58
CA ASP A 539 12.51 -0.18 -36.66
C ASP A 539 13.95 -0.44 -36.20
N LYS A 540 14.70 -1.15 -37.07
CA LYS A 540 16.11 -1.58 -36.98
C LYS A 540 16.33 -2.96 -36.38
N THR A 541 15.95 -3.99 -37.14
CA THR A 541 16.55 -5.32 -37.02
C THR A 541 18.04 -5.26 -37.40
N LYS A 542 18.92 -5.23 -36.40
CA LYS A 542 20.26 -5.82 -36.55
C LYS A 542 20.08 -7.34 -36.53
N SER A 543 20.81 -8.07 -37.37
CA SER A 543 20.65 -9.52 -37.40
C SER A 543 21.19 -10.11 -36.09
N VAL A 544 20.48 -11.10 -35.57
CA VAL A 544 20.86 -11.87 -34.36
C VAL A 544 22.30 -12.42 -34.48
N ASP A 545 22.78 -12.65 -35.71
CA ASP A 545 24.14 -13.10 -35.99
C ASP A 545 25.22 -12.05 -35.65
N GLU A 546 24.92 -10.74 -35.80
CA GLU A 546 25.84 -9.67 -35.40
C GLU A 546 25.99 -9.60 -33.87
N GLU A 547 24.89 -9.75 -33.12
CA GLU A 547 24.92 -9.76 -31.65
C GLU A 547 25.66 -10.98 -31.10
N ILE A 548 25.46 -12.16 -31.70
CA ILE A 548 26.19 -13.38 -31.33
C ILE A 548 27.70 -13.23 -31.62
N SER A 549 28.06 -12.57 -32.73
CA SER A 549 29.47 -12.30 -33.07
C SER A 549 30.12 -11.36 -32.05
N TYR A 550 29.43 -10.28 -31.66
CA TYR A 550 29.91 -9.34 -30.65
C TYR A 550 30.08 -10.00 -29.27
N SER A 551 29.14 -10.85 -28.85
CA SER A 551 29.24 -11.58 -27.57
C SER A 551 30.46 -12.51 -27.55
N LYS A 552 30.71 -13.26 -28.63
CA LYS A 552 31.89 -14.15 -28.73
C LYS A 552 33.22 -13.39 -28.68
N ILE A 553 33.27 -12.19 -29.26
CA ILE A 553 34.46 -11.33 -29.22
C ILE A 553 34.67 -10.77 -27.81
N ALA A 554 33.61 -10.39 -27.10
CA ALA A 554 33.67 -9.91 -25.73
C ALA A 554 34.17 -11.01 -24.77
N ASP A 555 33.64 -12.23 -24.88
CA ASP A 555 34.05 -13.38 -24.05
C ASP A 555 35.51 -13.76 -24.28
N ALA A 556 35.97 -13.76 -25.54
CA ALA A 556 37.36 -14.02 -25.86
C ALA A 556 38.33 -12.96 -25.30
N LYS A 557 37.87 -11.70 -25.16
CA LYS A 557 38.64 -10.59 -24.60
C LYS A 557 38.74 -10.70 -23.07
N ILE A 558 37.64 -11.05 -22.40
CA ILE A 558 37.60 -11.29 -20.95
C ILE A 558 38.52 -12.46 -20.58
N ILE A 559 38.42 -13.60 -21.29
CA ILE A 559 39.27 -14.77 -21.05
C ILE A 559 40.76 -14.44 -21.20
N LYS A 560 41.13 -13.60 -22.19
CA LYS A 560 42.53 -13.15 -22.33
C LYS A 560 43.01 -12.29 -21.16
N GLN A 561 42.16 -11.40 -20.63
CA GLN A 561 42.50 -10.55 -19.48
C GLN A 561 42.67 -11.38 -18.19
N THR A 562 41.76 -12.33 -17.93
CA THR A 562 41.82 -13.15 -16.71
C THR A 562 43.04 -14.09 -16.70
N VAL A 563 43.51 -14.52 -17.87
CA VAL A 563 44.72 -15.36 -18.00
C VAL A 563 46.01 -14.53 -17.84
N SER A 564 46.01 -13.25 -18.23
CA SER A 564 47.17 -12.37 -17.97
C SER A 564 47.30 -12.00 -16.49
N GLU A 565 46.20 -11.75 -15.78
CA GLU A 565 46.22 -11.36 -14.36
C GLU A 565 46.64 -12.51 -13.43
N LYS A 566 46.24 -13.76 -13.76
CA LYS A 566 46.66 -14.94 -12.98
C LYS A 566 48.15 -15.29 -13.12
N LYS A 567 48.87 -14.71 -14.08
CA LYS A 567 50.33 -14.90 -14.20
C LYS A 567 51.15 -13.93 -13.35
N THR A 568 50.58 -12.79 -12.96
CA THR A 568 51.29 -11.76 -12.17
C THR A 568 51.25 -12.00 -10.66
N ASP A 569 50.30 -12.78 -10.14
CA ASP A 569 50.14 -12.98 -8.68
C ASP A 569 50.85 -14.21 -8.09
N LYS A 570 51.52 -15.04 -8.90
CA LYS A 570 52.20 -16.24 -8.40
C LYS A 570 53.61 -16.04 -7.84
N ASP A 571 54.18 -14.84 -7.91
CA ASP A 571 55.57 -14.56 -7.48
C ASP A 571 55.72 -13.82 -6.14
N LYS A 572 54.63 -13.58 -5.39
CA LYS A 572 54.71 -12.82 -4.13
C LYS A 572 54.03 -13.51 -2.94
N PHE A 573 54.38 -14.73 -2.57
CA PHE A 573 54.21 -15.19 -1.17
C PHE A 573 55.13 -16.38 -0.87
N LYS A 574 56.32 -16.10 -0.31
CA LYS A 574 57.11 -17.06 0.46
C LYS A 574 57.59 -16.41 1.75
N ASN A 575 57.40 -17.15 2.84
CA ASN A 575 57.94 -16.99 4.20
C ASN A 575 57.35 -15.88 5.08
N VAL A 576 56.45 -16.26 6.01
CA VAL A 576 56.61 -16.06 7.46
C VAL A 576 55.77 -17.12 8.20
N GLU A 577 56.42 -18.09 8.84
CA GLU A 577 55.80 -18.90 9.91
C GLU A 577 56.14 -18.24 11.26
N SER A 578 55.13 -17.80 12.01
CA SER A 578 55.26 -17.51 13.44
C SER A 578 54.10 -18.15 14.21
N LYS A 579 54.47 -18.94 15.22
CA LYS A 579 53.57 -19.61 16.16
C LYS A 579 52.87 -18.58 17.04
N VAL A 580 51.55 -18.69 17.17
CA VAL A 580 50.76 -17.98 18.18
C VAL A 580 50.35 -18.97 19.27
N GLU A 581 50.85 -18.77 20.49
CA GLU A 581 50.40 -19.46 21.70
C GLU A 581 49.15 -18.76 22.28
N LEU A 582 48.17 -19.55 22.70
CA LEU A 582 46.97 -19.07 23.39
C LEU A 582 47.25 -18.93 24.90
N PRO A 583 46.83 -17.83 25.56
CA PRO A 583 46.98 -17.70 27.00
C PRO A 583 45.94 -18.57 27.73
N LYS A 584 46.44 -19.40 28.64
CA LYS A 584 45.66 -20.11 29.65
C LYS A 584 45.23 -19.12 30.74
N ASN A 585 44.01 -19.33 31.24
CA ASN A 585 43.39 -18.80 32.47
C ASN A 585 42.35 -17.69 32.28
N VAL A 586 41.09 -18.10 32.13
CA VAL A 586 39.94 -17.34 32.65
C VAL A 586 39.04 -18.32 33.41
N LYS A 587 38.96 -18.16 34.73
CA LYS A 587 37.98 -18.85 35.58
C LYS A 587 36.72 -17.99 35.64
N LEU A 588 35.61 -18.52 35.16
CA LEU A 588 34.28 -17.96 35.37
C LEU A 588 33.71 -18.48 36.70
N LYS A 589 33.36 -17.57 37.61
CA LYS A 589 32.52 -17.84 38.79
C LYS A 589 31.09 -17.50 38.44
N PHE A 590 30.18 -18.45 38.60
CA PHE A 590 28.75 -18.18 38.73
C PHE A 590 28.47 -17.83 40.19
N GLY A 591 27.73 -16.75 40.42
CA GLY A 591 27.15 -16.41 41.71
C GLY A 591 25.64 -16.57 41.62
N ASP A 592 25.10 -17.34 42.55
CA ASP A 592 23.68 -17.36 42.91
C ASP A 592 23.39 -16.16 43.82
N ASP A 593 22.31 -15.43 43.52
CA ASP A 593 21.28 -14.94 44.46
C ASP A 593 20.10 -14.34 43.66
#